data_AF-A0A924HTZ1-F1
#
_entry.id   AF-A0A924HTZ1-F1
#
_cell.length_a   1.000
_cell.length_b   1.000
_cell.length_c   1.000
_cell.angle_alpha   90.00
_cell.angle_beta   90.00
_cell.angle_gamma   90.00
#
_symmetry.space_group_name_H-M   'P 1'
#
loop_
_entity.id
_entity.type
_entity.pdbx_description
1 polymer ?
#
loop_
_entity_poly.entity_id
_entity_poly.type
_entity_poly.pdbx_seq_one_letter_code
_entity_poly.pdbx_strand_id
1 'polypeptide(L)'
;YTYFSRLPDSGSPLNAATIPNGVYSVGGNVGNTLARLPESRGAGVILKSNGNFTISRDIIVNNSNLSRASDITQVVIVADNITIDENVKQIDAWLITSPTGSINTCGYGGTLVSGRCGDTLSINGPIYTNRLLLRRTAGANPPTPADLATPAERFNLRPDAQLWAYTYANKADYAQTDFVQELPPRY
;
A
#
# COMPACT_ATOMS: atom_id res chain seq x y z
N TYR A 1 10.03 11.37 2.61
CA TYR A 1 9.01 11.48 3.68
C TYR A 1 8.04 12.66 3.52
N THR A 2 8.37 13.72 2.76
CA THR A 2 7.55 14.94 2.67
C THR A 2 6.44 14.93 1.62
N TYR A 3 6.49 14.04 0.63
CA TYR A 3 5.53 14.04 -0.49
C TYR A 3 4.11 13.65 -0.05
N PHE A 4 3.98 12.60 0.77
CA PHE A 4 2.68 12.15 1.25
C PHE A 4 2.27 12.85 2.55
N SER A 5 3.20 13.43 3.33
CA SER A 5 2.89 13.98 4.67
C SER A 5 2.01 15.24 4.66
N ARG A 6 1.90 15.94 3.52
CA ARG A 6 1.07 17.15 3.37
C ARG A 6 -0.32 16.92 2.76
N LEU A 7 -0.67 15.68 2.43
CA LEU A 7 -1.98 15.39 1.83
C LEU A 7 -3.10 15.47 2.88
N PRO A 8 -4.18 16.23 2.62
CA PRO A 8 -5.26 16.48 3.56
C PRO A 8 -5.91 15.16 3.98
N ASP A 9 -6.04 14.98 5.29
CA ASP A 9 -6.66 13.82 5.90
C ASP A 9 -8.19 13.97 5.85
N SER A 10 -8.88 12.96 5.33
CA SER A 10 -10.34 12.90 5.36
C SER A 10 -10.92 12.59 6.75
N GLY A 11 -10.07 12.34 7.76
CA GLY A 11 -10.41 12.35 9.18
C GLY A 11 -11.38 11.27 9.64
N SER A 12 -11.70 10.30 8.78
CA SER A 12 -12.71 9.28 9.05
C SER A 12 -12.06 7.91 9.27
N PRO A 13 -12.36 7.19 10.36
CA PRO A 13 -11.91 5.81 10.52
C PRO A 13 -12.47 4.95 9.37
N LEU A 14 -11.58 4.30 8.62
CA LEU A 14 -11.96 3.45 7.51
C LEU A 14 -12.72 2.22 8.01
N ASN A 15 -14.05 2.27 7.95
CA ASN A 15 -14.94 1.11 8.04
C ASN A 15 -15.96 1.18 6.89
N ALA A 16 -15.46 1.21 5.65
CA ALA A 16 -16.28 1.30 4.46
C ALA A 16 -15.97 0.16 3.50
N ALA A 17 -17.02 -0.51 3.00
CA ALA A 17 -16.93 -1.58 1.99
C ALA A 17 -16.40 -1.07 0.64
N THR A 18 -16.40 0.25 0.42
CA THR A 18 -15.82 0.92 -0.74
C THR A 18 -15.13 2.19 -0.25
N ILE A 19 -13.85 2.35 -0.57
CA ILE A 19 -13.06 3.53 -0.18
C ILE A 19 -12.96 4.47 -1.38
N PRO A 20 -13.47 5.71 -1.30
CA PRO A 20 -13.33 6.69 -2.37
C PRO A 20 -11.86 7.05 -2.65
N ASN A 21 -11.61 7.72 -3.77
CA ASN A 21 -10.30 8.32 -4.04
C ASN A 21 -9.96 9.36 -2.98
N GLY A 22 -8.79 9.26 -2.35
CA GLY A 22 -8.40 10.19 -1.30
C GLY A 22 -7.32 9.68 -0.35
N VAL A 23 -7.01 10.51 0.63
CA VAL A 23 -6.05 10.20 1.70
C VAL A 23 -6.79 10.01 3.02
N TYR A 24 -6.44 8.94 3.71
CA TYR A 24 -7.11 8.49 4.92
C TYR A 24 -6.08 8.22 6.01
N SER A 25 -6.22 8.85 7.17
CA SER A 25 -5.52 8.41 8.37
C SER A 25 -6.25 7.26 9.05
N VAL A 26 -5.47 6.26 9.42
CA VAL A 26 -5.91 5.00 10.02
C VAL A 26 -5.22 4.86 11.38
N GLY A 27 -6.00 4.79 12.46
CA GLY A 27 -5.48 4.61 13.82
C GLY A 27 -4.63 3.34 13.97
N GLY A 28 -3.67 3.34 14.90
CA GLY A 28 -2.58 2.34 14.99
C GLY A 28 -2.95 0.90 15.40
N ASN A 29 -4.21 0.49 15.32
CA ASN A 29 -4.67 -0.88 15.57
C ASN A 29 -5.88 -1.22 14.70
N VAL A 30 -5.88 -0.82 13.44
CA VAL A 30 -6.91 -1.34 12.54
C VAL A 30 -6.36 -2.57 11.85
N GLY A 31 -6.86 -3.74 12.24
CA GLY A 31 -6.94 -4.93 11.38
C GLY A 31 -7.86 -4.62 10.20
N ASN A 32 -7.47 -3.60 9.44
CA ASN A 32 -8.30 -2.91 8.48
C ASN A 32 -8.42 -3.82 7.29
N THR A 33 -9.52 -4.55 7.33
CA THR A 33 -9.90 -5.51 6.34
C THR A 33 -10.33 -4.71 5.12
N LEU A 34 -9.36 -4.32 4.29
CA LEU A 34 -9.61 -3.66 3.02
C LEU A 34 -10.21 -4.71 2.09
N ALA A 35 -11.49 -5.05 2.31
CA ALA A 35 -12.18 -6.12 1.60
C ALA A 35 -12.35 -5.80 0.10
N ARG A 36 -12.21 -4.52 -0.28
CA ARG A 36 -12.21 -4.07 -1.68
C ARG A 36 -11.71 -2.63 -1.76
N LEU A 37 -10.52 -2.45 -2.33
CA LEU A 37 -9.99 -1.13 -2.70
C LEU A 37 -10.49 -0.77 -4.13
N PRO A 38 -10.67 0.52 -4.44
CA PRO A 38 -11.84 1.02 -5.16
C PRO A 38 -12.10 0.39 -6.52
N GLU A 39 -13.38 0.10 -6.77
CA GLU A 39 -13.93 -0.26 -8.08
C GLU A 39 -13.92 0.90 -9.08
N SER A 40 -13.68 2.12 -8.62
CA SER A 40 -13.64 3.30 -9.47
C SER A 40 -12.29 3.37 -10.19
N ARG A 41 -12.34 3.40 -11.53
CA ARG A 41 -11.17 3.63 -12.39
C ARG A 41 -10.47 4.94 -11.99
N GLY A 42 -9.14 4.94 -11.96
CA GLY A 42 -8.33 6.14 -11.68
C GLY A 42 -8.31 6.57 -10.22
N ALA A 43 -8.77 5.72 -9.30
CA ALA A 43 -8.78 6.02 -7.87
C ALA A 43 -7.40 5.77 -7.23
N GLY A 44 -6.92 6.75 -6.48
CA GLY A 44 -5.75 6.64 -5.60
C GLY A 44 -6.19 6.60 -4.14
N VAL A 45 -5.93 5.50 -3.44
CA VAL A 45 -6.21 5.41 -2.00
C VAL A 45 -4.90 5.40 -1.24
N ILE A 46 -4.69 6.44 -0.43
CA ILE A 46 -3.49 6.57 0.39
C ILE A 46 -3.89 6.39 1.85
N LEU A 47 -3.41 5.32 2.46
CA LEU A 47 -3.64 4.97 3.85
C LEU A 47 -2.41 5.35 4.67
N LYS A 48 -2.60 6.16 5.69
CA LYS A 48 -1.53 6.58 6.60
C LYS A 48 -1.81 6.07 8.00
N SER A 49 -0.81 5.52 8.67
CA SER A 49 -0.91 5.15 10.08
C SER A 49 0.33 5.61 10.84
N ASN A 50 0.14 6.22 12.01
CA ASN A 50 1.23 6.66 12.91
C ASN A 50 1.70 5.51 13.83
N GLY A 51 1.68 4.28 13.32
CA GLY A 51 1.96 3.09 14.12
C GLY A 51 1.96 1.81 13.28
N ASN A 52 1.55 0.71 13.90
CA ASN A 52 1.51 -0.59 13.24
C ASN A 52 0.25 -0.71 12.37
N PHE A 53 0.44 -1.16 11.13
CA PHE A 53 -0.62 -1.43 10.17
C PHE A 53 -0.65 -2.92 9.85
N THR A 54 -1.80 -3.57 10.07
CA THR A 54 -1.95 -5.00 9.80
C THR A 54 -2.82 -5.25 8.57
N ILE A 55 -2.29 -5.99 7.60
CA ILE A 55 -2.99 -6.44 6.40
C ILE A 55 -3.51 -7.86 6.68
N SER A 56 -4.81 -7.99 6.88
CA SER A 56 -5.46 -9.27 7.22
C SER A 56 -6.05 -10.03 6.03
N ARG A 57 -6.18 -9.36 4.87
CA ARG A 57 -6.76 -9.93 3.64
C ARG A 57 -6.03 -9.43 2.41
N ASP A 58 -6.28 -10.11 1.30
CA ASP A 58 -5.75 -9.75 -0.01
C ASP A 58 -6.18 -8.34 -0.42
N ILE A 59 -5.22 -7.60 -0.98
CA ILE A 59 -5.47 -6.32 -1.64
C ILE A 59 -5.31 -6.58 -3.12
N ILE A 60 -6.42 -6.55 -3.85
CA ILE A 60 -6.44 -6.84 -5.28
C ILE A 60 -6.89 -5.58 -6.01
N VAL A 61 -6.05 -5.11 -6.93
CA VAL A 61 -6.33 -3.96 -7.77
C VAL A 61 -6.44 -4.42 -9.22
N ASN A 62 -7.63 -4.24 -9.78
CA ASN A 62 -7.90 -4.63 -11.16
C ASN A 62 -7.68 -3.46 -12.12
N ASN A 63 -6.50 -3.45 -12.74
CA ASN A 63 -6.10 -2.51 -13.79
C ASN A 63 -6.23 -3.15 -15.20
N SER A 64 -7.28 -3.95 -15.43
CA SER A 64 -7.54 -4.52 -16.77
C SER A 64 -8.27 -3.52 -17.67
N ASN A 65 -7.97 -3.56 -18.98
CA ASN A 65 -8.63 -2.75 -20.01
C ASN A 65 -8.59 -1.23 -19.76
N LEU A 66 -7.42 -0.71 -19.37
CA LEU A 66 -7.20 0.72 -19.18
C LEU A 66 -6.97 1.41 -20.53
N SER A 67 -7.69 2.50 -20.77
CA SER A 67 -7.57 3.33 -21.98
C SER A 67 -6.58 4.49 -21.81
N ARG A 68 -6.35 4.92 -20.56
CA ARG A 68 -5.53 6.09 -20.22
C ARG A 68 -4.74 5.83 -18.95
N ALA A 69 -3.59 6.48 -18.83
CA ALA A 69 -2.77 6.44 -17.62
C ALA A 69 -3.53 6.98 -16.38
N SER A 70 -4.45 7.93 -16.58
CA SER A 70 -5.31 8.47 -15.52
C SER A 70 -6.30 7.46 -14.92
N ASP A 71 -6.56 6.36 -15.63
CA ASP A 71 -7.54 5.34 -15.24
C ASP A 71 -6.92 4.28 -14.33
N ILE A 72 -5.59 4.34 -14.13
CA ILE A 72 -4.87 3.42 -13.25
C ILE A 72 -5.34 3.65 -11.82
N THR A 73 -5.83 2.59 -11.19
CA THR A 73 -6.15 2.58 -9.77
C THR A 73 -4.93 2.13 -9.00
N GLN A 74 -4.66 2.75 -7.86
CA GLN A 74 -3.51 2.41 -7.02
C GLN A 74 -3.80 2.59 -5.54
N VAL A 75 -3.19 1.72 -4.75
CA VAL A 75 -3.25 1.74 -3.30
C VAL A 75 -1.85 2.02 -2.76
N VAL A 76 -1.75 2.93 -1.80
CA VAL A 76 -0.50 3.28 -1.11
C VAL A 76 -0.74 3.16 0.38
N ILE A 77 0.10 2.39 1.07
CA ILE A 77 0.05 2.20 2.51
C ILE A 77 1.34 2.77 3.09
N VAL A 78 1.18 3.72 4.01
CA VAL A 78 2.26 4.39 4.74
C VAL A 78 2.05 4.13 6.23
N ALA A 79 2.98 3.46 6.88
CA ALA A 79 2.89 3.14 8.31
C ALA A 79 4.27 3.17 8.99
N ASP A 80 4.33 3.06 10.32
CA ASP A 80 5.62 2.85 11.00
C ASP A 80 6.07 1.39 10.85
N ASN A 81 5.18 0.44 11.09
CA ASN A 81 5.44 -0.97 10.80
C ASN A 81 4.25 -1.55 10.04
N ILE A 82 4.53 -2.47 9.12
CA ILE A 82 3.50 -3.19 8.37
C ILE A 82 3.62 -4.68 8.71
N THR A 83 2.51 -5.27 9.13
CA THR A 83 2.41 -6.71 9.39
C THR A 83 1.41 -7.32 8.43
N ILE A 84 1.78 -8.42 7.78
CA ILE A 84 0.94 -9.13 6.83
C ILE A 84 0.56 -10.47 7.45
N ASP A 85 -0.74 -10.75 7.52
CA ASP A 85 -1.24 -11.99 8.08
C ASP A 85 -0.94 -13.20 7.18
N GLU A 86 -0.94 -14.39 7.78
CA GLU A 86 -0.57 -15.64 7.09
C GLU A 86 -1.50 -15.99 5.92
N ASN A 87 -2.77 -15.59 6.01
CA ASN A 87 -3.81 -15.91 5.02
C ASN A 87 -3.75 -15.03 3.77
N VAL A 88 -2.94 -13.97 3.78
CA VAL A 88 -2.80 -13.07 2.63
C VAL A 88 -1.97 -13.75 1.55
N LYS A 89 -2.41 -13.72 0.30
CA LYS A 89 -1.74 -14.31 -0.87
C LYS A 89 -1.36 -13.25 -1.88
N GLN A 90 -2.08 -12.13 -1.94
CA GLN A 90 -1.82 -11.07 -2.90
C GLN A 90 -2.00 -9.67 -2.32
N ILE A 91 -1.03 -8.80 -2.59
CA ILE A 91 -1.06 -7.37 -2.24
C ILE A 91 -0.68 -6.55 -3.46
N ASP A 92 -1.66 -5.85 -4.02
CA ASP A 92 -1.49 -4.89 -5.11
C ASP A 92 -1.44 -3.46 -4.53
N ALA A 93 -0.34 -3.13 -3.86
CA ALA A 93 -0.18 -1.85 -3.19
C ALA A 93 1.28 -1.43 -3.08
N TRP A 94 1.49 -0.13 -2.86
CA TRP A 94 2.77 0.39 -2.41
C TRP A 94 2.85 0.23 -0.90
N LEU A 95 3.93 -0.36 -0.41
CA LEU A 95 4.16 -0.53 1.02
C LEU A 95 5.35 0.34 1.43
N ILE A 96 5.07 1.36 2.24
CA ILE A 96 6.05 2.35 2.66
C ILE A 96 6.08 2.39 4.18
N THR A 97 7.25 2.17 4.78
CA THR A 97 7.42 2.34 6.22
C THR A 97 8.20 3.59 6.58
N SER A 98 8.19 3.97 7.85
CA SER A 98 9.11 4.96 8.42
C SER A 98 10.58 4.48 8.38
N PRO A 99 11.58 5.36 8.59
CA PRO A 99 12.99 5.01 8.43
C PRO A 99 13.49 3.98 9.45
N THR A 100 12.77 3.82 10.56
CA THR A 100 13.06 2.82 11.60
C THR A 100 12.11 1.62 11.51
N GLY A 101 11.14 1.70 10.60
CA GLY A 101 10.07 0.76 10.40
C GLY A 101 10.49 -0.60 9.86
N SER A 102 9.55 -1.53 9.90
CA SER A 102 9.73 -2.85 9.31
C SER A 102 8.46 -3.37 8.65
N ILE A 103 8.64 -4.18 7.61
CA ILE A 103 7.58 -4.95 6.99
C ILE A 103 7.80 -6.40 7.38
N ASN A 104 6.78 -7.01 8.01
CA ASN A 104 6.75 -8.42 8.32
C ASN A 104 5.72 -9.13 7.45
N THR A 105 6.19 -10.03 6.58
CA THR A 105 5.37 -10.79 5.63
C THR A 105 4.54 -11.92 6.27
N CYS A 106 4.75 -12.15 7.57
CA CYS A 106 4.04 -13.12 8.39
C CYS A 106 3.94 -12.62 9.84
N GLY A 107 2.75 -12.16 10.25
CA GLY A 107 2.44 -11.64 11.59
C GLY A 107 2.49 -12.65 12.74
N TYR A 108 2.99 -13.87 12.52
CA TYR A 108 3.09 -14.88 13.56
C TYR A 108 4.23 -14.55 14.54
N GLY A 109 3.86 -14.29 15.80
CA GLY A 109 4.79 -13.93 16.87
C GLY A 109 5.61 -15.10 17.45
N GLY A 110 5.34 -16.34 17.04
CA GLY A 110 6.07 -17.53 17.50
C GLY A 110 7.30 -17.89 16.65
N THR A 111 7.93 -19.00 17.00
CA THR A 111 9.02 -19.61 16.22
C THR A 111 8.50 -19.97 14.82
N LEU A 112 9.29 -19.70 13.79
CA LEU A 112 8.97 -20.11 12.43
C LEU A 112 8.90 -21.64 12.36
N VAL A 113 7.73 -22.16 12.01
CA VAL A 113 7.50 -23.58 11.78
C VAL A 113 6.99 -23.77 10.37
N SER A 114 7.33 -24.89 9.73
CA SER A 114 6.97 -25.18 8.33
C SER A 114 5.45 -25.23 8.07
N GLY A 115 4.64 -25.38 9.12
CA GLY A 115 3.17 -25.35 9.03
C GLY A 115 2.54 -23.96 9.23
N ARG A 116 3.33 -22.90 9.39
CA ARG A 116 2.84 -21.52 9.57
C ARG A 116 3.36 -20.61 8.48
N CYS A 117 2.50 -19.73 7.98
CA CYS A 117 2.82 -18.85 6.85
C CYS A 117 3.32 -19.62 5.61
N GLY A 118 2.72 -20.77 5.34
CA GLY A 118 3.09 -21.67 4.23
C GLY A 118 2.49 -21.29 2.88
N ASP A 119 1.62 -20.28 2.82
CA ASP A 119 1.08 -19.75 1.56
C ASP A 119 2.10 -18.80 0.89
N THR A 120 2.21 -18.85 -0.43
CA THR A 120 2.99 -17.85 -1.19
C THR A 120 2.32 -16.48 -1.13
N LEU A 121 3.11 -15.43 -0.89
CA LEU A 121 2.68 -14.04 -0.99
C LEU A 121 3.20 -13.39 -2.27
N SER A 122 2.33 -12.77 -3.05
CA SER A 122 2.71 -11.91 -4.16
C SER A 122 2.45 -10.45 -3.81
N ILE A 123 3.50 -9.63 -3.77
CA ILE A 123 3.39 -8.18 -3.62
C ILE A 123 3.67 -7.52 -4.96
N ASN A 124 2.65 -6.88 -5.51
CA ASN A 124 2.65 -6.23 -6.80
C ASN A 124 2.69 -4.71 -6.61
N GLY A 125 3.87 -4.20 -6.27
CA GLY A 125 4.10 -2.77 -6.08
C GLY A 125 5.47 -2.46 -5.51
N PRO A 126 5.88 -1.19 -5.51
CA PRO A 126 7.06 -0.70 -4.83
C PRO A 126 6.98 -0.94 -3.32
N ILE A 127 8.12 -1.33 -2.77
CA ILE A 127 8.32 -1.49 -1.32
C ILE A 127 9.44 -0.56 -0.90
N TYR A 128 9.20 0.20 0.15
CA TYR A 128 10.20 1.07 0.76
C TYR A 128 10.15 0.86 2.28
N THR A 129 11.17 0.20 2.82
CA THR A 129 11.27 -0.11 4.26
C THR A 129 12.73 -0.16 4.68
N ASN A 130 12.99 0.09 5.97
CA ASN A 130 14.31 -0.12 6.55
C ASN A 130 14.60 -1.61 6.77
N ARG A 131 13.59 -2.39 7.17
CA ARG A 131 13.73 -3.84 7.35
C ARG A 131 12.59 -4.58 6.69
N LEU A 132 12.93 -5.54 5.84
CA LEU A 132 11.99 -6.47 5.22
C LEU A 132 12.21 -7.85 5.84
N LEU A 133 11.25 -8.31 6.63
CA LEU A 133 11.26 -9.61 7.28
C LEU A 133 10.46 -10.60 6.42
N LEU A 134 11.19 -11.44 5.69
CA LEU A 134 10.67 -12.55 4.88
C LEU A 134 10.49 -13.77 5.78
N ARG A 135 9.28 -13.96 6.26
CA ARG A 135 8.95 -14.94 7.32
C ARG A 135 7.98 -16.00 6.82
N ARG A 136 7.73 -16.09 5.51
CA ARG A 136 6.92 -17.16 4.93
C ARG A 136 7.75 -18.40 4.67
N THR A 137 7.07 -19.53 4.62
CA THR A 137 7.67 -20.87 4.54
C THR A 137 7.16 -21.67 3.33
N ALA A 138 6.43 -21.03 2.40
CA ALA A 138 6.01 -21.70 1.18
C ALA A 138 7.22 -22.26 0.43
N GLY A 139 7.11 -23.49 -0.06
CA GLY A 139 8.21 -24.21 -0.72
C GLY A 139 9.28 -24.80 0.21
N ALA A 140 9.26 -24.53 1.53
CA ALA A 140 10.26 -25.07 2.45
C ALA A 140 10.04 -26.55 2.82
N ASN A 141 8.79 -27.01 2.85
CA ASN A 141 8.44 -28.42 3.07
C ASN A 141 7.15 -28.81 2.33
N PRO A 142 7.15 -28.80 0.99
CA PRO A 142 5.96 -29.08 0.23
C PRO A 142 5.59 -30.58 0.24
N PRO A 143 4.30 -30.91 0.03
CA PRO A 143 3.85 -32.30 -0.11
C PRO A 143 4.37 -32.96 -1.39
N THR A 144 4.73 -32.17 -2.41
CA THR A 144 5.28 -32.68 -3.68
C THR A 144 6.62 -32.04 -4.02
N PRO A 145 7.56 -32.78 -4.65
CA PRO A 145 8.85 -32.23 -5.08
C PRO A 145 8.74 -31.08 -6.10
N ALA A 146 7.65 -31.01 -6.87
CA ALA A 146 7.43 -29.96 -7.85
C ALA A 146 7.24 -28.58 -7.20
N ASP A 147 6.71 -28.55 -5.99
CA ASP A 147 6.39 -27.31 -5.27
C ASP A 147 7.61 -26.70 -4.57
N LEU A 148 8.77 -27.39 -4.55
CA LEU A 148 10.05 -26.85 -4.03
C LEU A 148 10.53 -25.62 -4.81
N ALA A 149 10.09 -25.48 -6.07
CA ALA A 149 10.38 -24.32 -6.90
C ALA A 149 9.47 -23.11 -6.59
N THR A 150 8.50 -23.26 -5.68
CA THR A 150 7.55 -22.20 -5.35
C THR A 150 8.19 -21.23 -4.36
N PRO A 151 8.40 -19.95 -4.73
CA PRO A 151 8.90 -18.96 -3.79
C PRO A 151 7.88 -18.66 -2.67
N ALA A 152 8.39 -18.40 -1.47
CA ALA A 152 7.59 -18.00 -0.31
C ALA A 152 7.03 -16.58 -0.45
N GLU A 153 7.85 -15.67 -0.99
CA GLU A 153 7.46 -14.31 -1.33
C GLU A 153 7.86 -13.98 -2.77
N ARG A 154 6.96 -13.32 -3.52
CA ARG A 154 7.21 -12.76 -4.85
C ARG A 154 7.00 -11.26 -4.81
N PHE A 155 7.97 -10.52 -5.34
CA PHE A 155 7.92 -9.06 -5.43
C PHE A 155 7.94 -8.66 -6.90
N ASN A 156 6.84 -8.07 -7.36
CA ASN A 156 6.69 -7.63 -8.74
C ASN A 156 6.56 -6.11 -8.77
N LEU A 157 7.53 -5.45 -9.41
CA LEU A 157 7.41 -4.03 -9.72
C LEU A 157 6.70 -3.89 -11.06
N ARG A 158 5.40 -3.61 -11.02
CA ARG A 158 4.61 -3.42 -12.24
C ARG A 158 4.81 -2.01 -12.82
N PRO A 159 4.84 -1.84 -14.15
CA PRO A 159 4.98 -0.51 -14.78
C PRO A 159 3.81 0.43 -14.50
N ASP A 160 2.60 -0.09 -14.30
CA ASP A 160 1.41 0.73 -14.01
C ASP A 160 1.50 1.43 -12.66
N ALA A 161 2.16 0.84 -11.68
CA ALA A 161 2.48 1.51 -10.41
C ALA A 161 3.29 2.79 -10.64
N GLN A 162 4.34 2.73 -11.49
CA GLN A 162 5.16 3.90 -11.81
C GLN A 162 4.37 4.94 -12.62
N LEU A 163 3.56 4.48 -13.58
CA LEU A 163 2.75 5.35 -14.41
C LEU A 163 1.67 6.07 -13.58
N TRP A 164 1.05 5.39 -12.61
CA TRP A 164 0.16 6.03 -11.64
C TRP A 164 0.88 7.13 -10.88
N ALA A 165 2.07 6.86 -10.36
CA ALA A 165 2.86 7.85 -9.62
C ALA A 165 3.12 9.12 -10.43
N TYR A 166 3.48 8.95 -11.71
CA TYR A 166 3.66 10.06 -12.63
C TYR A 166 2.36 10.84 -12.82
N THR A 167 1.23 10.18 -13.09
CA THR A 167 -0.06 10.87 -13.25
C THR A 167 -0.54 11.54 -11.96
N TYR A 168 -0.26 10.95 -10.81
CA TYR A 168 -0.61 11.51 -9.50
C TYR A 168 0.22 12.76 -9.19
N ALA A 169 1.52 12.75 -9.54
CA ALA A 169 2.39 13.92 -9.38
C ALA A 169 2.02 15.07 -10.31
N ASN A 170 1.62 14.77 -11.54
CA ASN A 170 1.23 15.79 -12.53
C ASN A 170 -0.26 16.18 -12.45
N LYS A 171 -1.05 15.55 -11.56
CA LYS A 171 -2.44 16.00 -11.28
C LYS A 171 -2.51 17.35 -10.55
N ALA A 172 -1.37 17.83 -10.02
CA ALA A 172 -1.28 19.00 -9.16
C ALA A 172 -0.58 20.20 -9.84
N ASP A 173 -0.93 20.52 -11.09
CA ASP A 173 -0.74 21.90 -11.60
C ASP A 173 -1.75 22.84 -10.92
N TYR A 174 -1.61 23.04 -9.60
CA TYR A 174 -2.28 24.09 -8.86
C TYR A 174 -1.31 25.26 -8.70
N ALA A 175 -1.53 26.34 -9.46
CA ALA A 175 -0.91 27.63 -9.18
C ALA A 175 -1.57 28.23 -7.94
N GLN A 176 -0.96 28.06 -6.77
CA GLN A 176 -1.41 28.74 -5.55
C GLN A 176 -0.72 30.10 -5.48
N THR A 177 -1.50 31.18 -5.50
CA THR A 177 -1.00 32.53 -5.24
C THR A 177 -0.63 32.64 -3.77
N ASP A 178 0.66 32.53 -3.45
CA ASP A 178 1.17 32.59 -2.06
C ASP A 178 1.23 34.04 -1.54
N PHE A 179 1.21 35.03 -2.44
CA PHE A 179 1.26 36.44 -2.08
C PHE A 179 0.46 37.30 -3.07
N VAL A 180 -0.51 38.07 -2.56
CA VAL A 180 -1.16 39.17 -3.29
C VAL A 180 -0.61 40.46 -2.69
N GLN A 181 0.25 41.15 -3.44
CA GLN A 181 0.75 42.47 -3.03
C GLN A 181 -0.13 43.55 -3.66
N GLU A 182 -0.96 44.18 -2.84
CA GLU A 182 -1.68 45.40 -3.24
C GLU A 182 -0.67 46.56 -3.39
N LEU A 183 -0.74 47.29 -4.51
CA LEU A 183 0.06 48.50 -4.71
C LEU A 183 -0.48 49.62 -3.82
N PRO A 184 0.40 50.44 -3.19
CA PRO A 184 -0.05 51.53 -2.34
C PRO A 184 -0.89 52.56 -3.14
N PRO A 185 -1.96 53.13 -2.52
CA PRO A 185 -2.83 54.08 -3.18
C PRO A 185 -2.06 55.33 -3.62
N ARG A 186 -2.22 55.72 -4.90
CA ARG A 186 -1.75 57.02 -5.40
C ARG A 186 -2.81 58.07 -5.08
N TYR A 187 -2.42 59.11 -4.35
CA TYR A 187 -3.17 60.37 -4.19
C TYR A 187 -2.74 61.37 -5.25
#